data_AF-A0A3D4VD62-F1
#
_entry.id   AF-A0A3D4VD62-F1
#
_cell.length_a   1.000
_cell.length_b   1.000
_cell.length_c   1.000
_cell.angle_alpha   90.00
_cell.angle_beta   90.00
_cell.angle_gamma   90.00
#
_symmetry.space_group_name_H-M   'P 1'
#
loop_
_entity.id
_entity.type
_entity.pdbx_description
1 polymer ?
#
loop_
_entity_poly.entity_id
_entity_poly.type
_entity_poly.pdbx_seq_one_letter_code
_entity_poly.pdbx_strand_id
1 'polypeptide(L)'
;MIRSTFLRSAAVLTLLVSSFSSAEAQGRVFVNNDEWTLDQSGISQAGAGNVTQFTRNLASWLTGGTSGSVLIASGNFGFPTSAIGNDLSTGGYTFSTTNNNSGASLAVFTGYSAVFVDASTIAASSNAQLQADLQSYVLGGGSVFVNLGTGVMSSANEAAAFNTFLGHFGIQAAASYNGIGGVHNTSTWSSAAPYGAGLFGGVSQLYSNNGNSLSLGGPNGAGYTAQIFGDGLYAASARASVVPEPSTVTLLVVGLAAVGLAARRRRA
;
A
#
# COMPACT_ATOMS: atom_id res chain seq x y z
N MET A 1 -29.79 -68.54 21.01
CA MET A 1 -28.53 -67.94 21.54
C MET A 1 -28.40 -66.55 20.97
N ILE A 2 -28.25 -65.57 21.86
CA ILE A 2 -28.38 -64.12 21.65
C ILE A 2 -26.97 -63.48 21.76
N ARG A 3 -26.80 -62.33 21.10
CA ARG A 3 -25.84 -61.21 21.30
C ARG A 3 -24.80 -61.07 20.18
N SER A 4 -24.95 -60.17 19.20
CA SER A 4 -24.97 -58.68 19.21
C SER A 4 -23.59 -58.02 19.36
N THR A 5 -23.31 -57.17 18.35
CA THR A 5 -22.56 -55.89 18.40
C THR A 5 -21.06 -55.89 18.73
N PHE A 6 -20.25 -55.45 17.75
CA PHE A 6 -19.37 -54.28 17.93
C PHE A 6 -19.14 -53.58 16.57
N LEU A 7 -20.05 -52.67 16.24
CA LEU A 7 -19.68 -51.45 15.52
C LEU A 7 -18.63 -50.71 16.38
N ARG A 8 -17.49 -50.33 15.79
CA ARG A 8 -16.64 -49.26 16.34
C ARG A 8 -16.25 -48.28 15.25
N SER A 9 -17.11 -47.28 15.15
CA SER A 9 -16.91 -45.91 14.68
C SER A 9 -15.49 -45.36 14.80
N ALA A 10 -15.03 -44.57 13.82
CA ALA A 10 -14.64 -43.17 14.03
C ALA A 10 -14.18 -42.49 12.72
N ALA A 11 -15.14 -41.81 12.08
CA ALA A 11 -15.06 -40.42 11.65
C ALA A 11 -13.79 -39.96 10.90
N VAL A 12 -13.83 -40.06 9.56
CA VAL A 12 -13.06 -39.19 8.66
C VAL A 12 -13.74 -37.81 8.69
N LEU A 13 -13.28 -36.93 9.57
CA LEU A 13 -13.72 -35.53 9.60
C LEU A 13 -12.87 -34.74 8.58
N THR A 14 -13.25 -34.80 7.31
CA THR A 14 -12.71 -33.89 6.28
C THR A 14 -13.39 -32.54 6.46
N LEU A 15 -12.91 -31.72 7.39
CA LEU A 15 -13.34 -30.34 7.53
C LEU A 15 -12.62 -29.52 6.45
N LEU A 16 -13.23 -29.42 5.26
CA LEU A 16 -12.88 -28.41 4.26
C LEU A 16 -13.28 -27.04 4.82
N VAL A 17 -12.41 -26.47 5.65
CA VAL A 17 -12.50 -25.06 6.03
C VAL A 17 -11.91 -24.26 4.87
N SER A 18 -12.76 -23.93 3.90
CA SER A 18 -12.47 -22.86 2.94
C SER A 18 -12.60 -21.52 3.66
N SER A 19 -11.71 -21.24 4.62
CA SER A 19 -11.59 -19.92 5.21
C SER A 19 -10.80 -19.04 4.26
N PHE A 20 -11.47 -18.54 3.23
CA PHE A 20 -11.10 -17.26 2.66
C PHE A 20 -11.49 -16.21 3.70
N SER A 21 -10.67 -16.08 4.75
CA SER A 21 -10.56 -14.82 5.46
C SER A 21 -10.05 -13.83 4.43
N SER A 22 -10.95 -13.06 3.81
CA SER A 22 -10.52 -11.79 3.25
C SER A 22 -9.97 -11.05 4.46
N ALA A 23 -8.65 -10.95 4.58
CA ALA A 23 -8.05 -9.91 5.39
C ALA A 23 -8.85 -8.67 5.03
N GLU A 24 -9.54 -8.07 6.01
CA GLU A 24 -10.29 -6.84 5.79
C GLU A 24 -9.37 -5.94 4.98
N ALA A 25 -9.80 -5.49 3.79
CA ALA A 25 -8.93 -4.77 2.88
C ALA A 25 -8.45 -3.53 3.65
N GLN A 26 -7.23 -3.59 4.19
CA GLN A 26 -6.69 -2.53 4.99
C GLN A 26 -6.22 -1.51 3.99
N GLY A 27 -6.97 -0.41 3.87
CA GLY A 27 -6.57 0.70 3.04
C GLY A 27 -5.18 1.18 3.47
N ARG A 28 -4.38 1.56 2.47
CA ARG A 28 -2.99 1.97 2.67
C ARG A 28 -2.74 3.27 1.95
N VAL A 29 -1.87 4.08 2.52
CA VAL A 29 -1.40 5.31 1.90
C VAL A 29 0.12 5.25 1.85
N PHE A 30 0.68 5.41 0.66
CA PHE A 30 2.10 5.68 0.48
C PHE A 30 2.26 7.05 -0.16
N VAL A 31 3.29 7.77 0.23
CA VAL A 31 3.59 9.12 -0.28
C VAL A 31 5.07 9.22 -0.52
N ASN A 32 5.47 9.72 -1.69
CA ASN A 32 6.80 10.27 -1.90
C ASN A 32 6.71 11.80 -1.96
N ASN A 33 7.74 12.45 -1.46
CA ASN A 33 7.81 13.90 -1.38
C ASN A 33 7.99 14.59 -2.74
N ASP A 34 8.40 13.82 -3.75
CA ASP A 34 9.02 14.31 -4.98
C ASP A 34 8.77 13.37 -6.16
N GLU A 35 8.44 13.95 -7.32
CA GLU A 35 7.99 13.26 -8.52
C GLU A 35 9.10 12.61 -9.35
N TRP A 36 10.37 12.89 -9.03
CA TRP A 36 11.52 12.37 -9.79
C TRP A 36 11.90 10.95 -9.40
N THR A 37 11.26 10.33 -8.39
CA THR A 37 11.60 8.96 -7.97
C THR A 37 11.37 7.94 -9.08
N LEU A 38 10.25 8.05 -9.82
CA LEU A 38 9.84 7.08 -10.84
C LEU A 38 10.06 7.56 -12.27
N ASP A 39 10.48 8.82 -12.46
CA ASP A 39 10.69 9.39 -13.78
C ASP A 39 11.98 8.85 -14.45
N GLN A 40 12.23 9.30 -15.67
CA GLN A 40 13.42 8.90 -16.42
C GLN A 40 14.72 9.33 -15.72
N SER A 41 14.71 10.45 -15.00
CA SER A 41 15.87 10.92 -14.23
C SER A 41 16.13 10.01 -13.04
N GLY A 42 15.10 9.64 -12.29
CA GLY A 42 15.21 8.69 -11.19
C GLY A 42 15.69 7.32 -11.65
N ILE A 43 15.15 6.80 -12.76
CA ILE A 43 15.62 5.56 -13.39
C ILE A 43 17.10 5.65 -13.76
N SER A 44 17.54 6.76 -14.34
CA SER A 44 18.93 6.96 -14.75
C SER A 44 19.89 7.07 -13.55
N GLN A 45 19.49 7.82 -12.52
CA GLN A 45 20.34 8.14 -11.36
C GLN A 45 20.36 7.01 -10.31
N ALA A 46 19.20 6.44 -9.99
CA ALA A 46 19.08 5.36 -9.01
C ALA A 46 19.32 3.96 -9.63
N GLY A 47 19.27 3.85 -10.96
CA GLY A 47 19.39 2.61 -11.70
C GLY A 47 18.05 1.90 -11.89
N ALA A 48 17.77 1.47 -13.11
CA ALA A 48 16.49 0.87 -13.50
C ALA A 48 16.07 -0.31 -12.60
N GLY A 49 17.00 -1.16 -12.18
CA GLY A 49 16.70 -2.29 -11.29
C GLY A 49 16.13 -1.86 -9.94
N ASN A 50 16.61 -0.75 -9.36
CA ASN A 50 16.09 -0.22 -8.10
C ASN A 50 14.68 0.35 -8.28
N VAL A 51 14.46 1.14 -9.34
CA VAL A 51 13.16 1.74 -9.61
C VAL A 51 12.12 0.67 -9.94
N THR A 52 12.44 -0.31 -10.79
CA THR A 52 11.55 -1.44 -11.08
C THR A 52 11.20 -2.24 -9.84
N GLN A 53 12.20 -2.56 -8.99
CA GLN A 53 11.94 -3.31 -7.75
C GLN A 53 11.08 -2.48 -6.79
N PHE A 54 11.34 -1.18 -6.66
CA PHE A 54 10.54 -0.28 -5.83
C PHE A 54 9.10 -0.15 -6.32
N THR A 55 8.88 0.05 -7.62
CA THR A 55 7.54 0.10 -8.23
C THR A 55 6.74 -1.18 -7.96
N ARG A 56 7.39 -2.35 -8.06
CA ARG A 56 6.75 -3.64 -7.77
C ARG A 56 6.46 -3.85 -6.29
N ASN A 57 7.39 -3.47 -5.42
CA ASN A 57 7.18 -3.49 -3.97
C ASN A 57 5.99 -2.60 -3.58
N LEU A 58 5.93 -1.40 -4.15
CA LEU A 58 4.85 -0.45 -3.92
C LEU A 58 3.51 -1.00 -4.38
N ALA A 59 3.43 -1.51 -5.62
CA ALA A 59 2.23 -2.16 -6.14
C ALA A 59 1.81 -3.33 -5.23
N SER A 60 2.76 -4.19 -4.85
CA SER A 60 2.47 -5.32 -3.98
C SER A 60 1.98 -4.93 -2.60
N TRP A 61 2.57 -3.89 -2.02
CA TRP A 61 2.20 -3.39 -0.72
C TRP A 61 0.81 -2.76 -0.76
N LEU A 62 0.47 -2.00 -1.81
CA LEU A 62 -0.82 -1.33 -1.94
C LEU A 62 -1.97 -2.28 -2.28
N THR A 63 -1.75 -3.26 -3.17
CA THR A 63 -2.80 -4.23 -3.53
C THR A 63 -2.90 -5.41 -2.57
N GLY A 64 -1.98 -5.52 -1.60
CA GLY A 64 -1.94 -6.61 -0.62
C GLY A 64 -1.41 -7.94 -1.17
N GLY A 65 -0.74 -7.94 -2.32
CA GLY A 65 -0.18 -9.16 -2.92
C GLY A 65 0.43 -8.95 -4.31
N THR A 66 0.70 -10.02 -5.03
CA THR A 66 1.44 -9.97 -6.33
C THR A 66 0.53 -9.77 -7.55
N SER A 67 -0.70 -9.33 -7.35
CA SER A 67 -1.67 -9.06 -8.42
C SER A 67 -2.67 -7.99 -8.00
N GLY A 68 -3.42 -7.45 -8.95
CA GLY A 68 -4.43 -6.44 -8.72
C GLY A 68 -4.54 -5.48 -9.90
N SER A 69 -5.44 -4.51 -9.79
CA SER A 69 -5.60 -3.43 -10.77
C SER A 69 -5.13 -2.10 -10.19
N VAL A 70 -4.36 -1.34 -10.97
CA VAL A 70 -3.85 -0.02 -10.60
C VAL A 70 -4.44 1.03 -11.53
N LEU A 71 -5.04 2.08 -10.97
CA LEU A 71 -5.35 3.29 -11.72
C LEU A 71 -4.22 4.29 -11.55
N ILE A 72 -3.60 4.71 -12.66
CA ILE A 72 -2.68 5.85 -12.68
C ILE A 72 -3.49 7.08 -13.09
N ALA A 73 -3.95 7.85 -12.09
CA ALA A 73 -4.65 9.11 -12.26
C ALA A 73 -3.64 10.26 -12.22
N SER A 74 -3.02 10.53 -13.36
CA SER A 74 -1.95 11.51 -13.48
C SER A 74 -1.69 11.84 -14.94
N GLY A 75 -1.34 13.09 -15.23
CA GLY A 75 -0.66 13.46 -16.48
C GLY A 75 0.74 14.05 -16.27
N ASN A 76 1.29 13.98 -15.06
CA ASN A 76 2.62 14.47 -14.74
C ASN A 76 3.70 13.47 -15.20
N PHE A 77 4.90 13.99 -15.49
CA PHE A 77 6.03 13.19 -15.91
C PHE A 77 6.54 12.22 -14.82
N GLY A 78 6.27 12.49 -13.54
CA GLY A 78 6.60 11.63 -12.41
C GLY A 78 5.85 10.30 -12.39
N PHE A 79 4.84 10.14 -13.26
CA PHE A 79 4.25 8.86 -13.59
C PHE A 79 4.46 8.54 -15.08
N PRO A 80 5.68 8.15 -15.52
CA PRO A 80 5.90 7.77 -16.91
C PRO A 80 5.17 6.45 -17.20
N THR A 81 3.96 6.57 -17.76
CA THR A 81 3.01 5.46 -17.91
C THR A 81 3.56 4.29 -18.72
N SER A 82 4.49 4.53 -19.66
CA SER A 82 5.17 3.46 -20.40
C SER A 82 6.10 2.63 -19.52
N ALA A 83 6.96 3.27 -18.73
CA ALA A 83 7.92 2.60 -17.85
C ALA A 83 7.22 1.92 -16.67
N ILE A 84 6.41 2.68 -15.92
CA ILE A 84 5.65 2.15 -14.78
C ILE A 84 4.65 1.09 -15.24
N GLY A 85 3.98 1.32 -16.37
CA GLY A 85 3.04 0.35 -16.94
C GLY A 85 3.70 -0.98 -17.28
N ASN A 86 4.94 -0.95 -17.82
CA ASN A 86 5.72 -2.16 -18.06
C ASN A 86 6.12 -2.85 -16.74
N ASP A 87 6.57 -2.11 -15.74
CA ASP A 87 6.94 -2.66 -14.43
C ASP A 87 5.74 -3.33 -13.74
N LEU A 88 4.56 -2.69 -13.80
CA LEU A 88 3.29 -3.22 -13.30
C LEU A 88 2.87 -4.48 -14.06
N SER A 89 2.84 -4.42 -15.39
CA SER A 89 2.39 -5.56 -16.22
C SER A 89 3.28 -6.79 -16.05
N THR A 90 4.60 -6.59 -16.07
CA THR A 90 5.57 -7.67 -15.84
C THR A 90 5.59 -8.16 -14.40
N GLY A 91 5.11 -7.34 -13.45
CA GLY A 91 4.90 -7.70 -12.05
C GLY A 91 3.58 -8.45 -11.78
N GLY A 92 2.71 -8.63 -12.78
CA GLY A 92 1.43 -9.34 -12.63
C GLY A 92 0.21 -8.45 -12.35
N TYR A 93 0.35 -7.13 -12.49
CA TYR A 93 -0.74 -6.17 -12.29
C TYR A 93 -1.34 -5.73 -13.61
N THR A 94 -2.64 -5.45 -13.61
CA THR A 94 -3.26 -4.67 -14.69
C THR A 94 -3.23 -3.20 -14.32
N PHE A 95 -3.16 -2.31 -15.32
CA PHE A 95 -3.25 -0.89 -15.06
C PHE A 95 -4.08 -0.16 -16.11
N SER A 96 -4.69 0.93 -15.68
CA SER A 96 -5.39 1.91 -16.53
C SER A 96 -4.85 3.30 -16.21
N THR A 97 -5.04 4.24 -17.13
CA THR A 97 -4.62 5.63 -16.95
C THR A 97 -5.78 6.59 -17.16
N THR A 98 -5.83 7.68 -16.40
CA THR A 98 -6.63 8.86 -16.71
C THR A 98 -5.74 10.08 -16.80
N ASN A 99 -6.01 10.97 -17.77
CA ASN A 99 -5.18 12.15 -17.98
C ASN A 99 -5.51 13.23 -16.94
N ASN A 100 -4.51 13.76 -16.23
CA ASN A 100 -4.67 14.92 -15.34
C ASN A 100 -5.83 14.80 -14.35
N ASN A 101 -5.97 13.65 -13.70
CA ASN A 101 -7.09 13.38 -12.78
C ASN A 101 -8.49 13.50 -13.41
N SER A 102 -8.61 13.52 -14.75
CA SER A 102 -9.91 13.65 -15.42
C SER A 102 -10.78 12.44 -15.11
N GLY A 103 -11.93 12.67 -14.46
CA GLY A 103 -12.83 11.60 -14.04
C GLY A 103 -12.36 10.83 -12.79
N ALA A 104 -11.29 11.29 -12.13
CA ALA A 104 -10.89 10.81 -10.81
C ALA A 104 -12.04 11.11 -9.83
N SER A 105 -12.70 10.05 -9.40
CA SER A 105 -13.84 10.12 -8.50
C SER A 105 -13.93 8.83 -7.71
N LEU A 106 -14.62 8.86 -6.58
CA LEU A 106 -14.82 7.68 -5.74
C LEU A 106 -15.38 6.49 -6.54
N ALA A 107 -16.36 6.74 -7.43
CA ALA A 107 -16.98 5.71 -8.25
C ALA A 107 -16.00 5.04 -9.23
N VAL A 108 -14.98 5.77 -9.69
CA VAL A 108 -13.91 5.21 -10.53
C VAL A 108 -12.90 4.48 -9.66
N PHE A 109 -12.48 5.06 -8.53
CA PHE A 109 -11.47 4.48 -7.65
C PHE A 109 -11.85 3.09 -7.12
N THR A 110 -13.12 2.88 -6.75
CA THR A 110 -13.60 1.59 -6.20
C THR A 110 -13.52 0.43 -7.19
N GLY A 111 -13.28 0.68 -8.48
CA GLY A 111 -13.00 -0.34 -9.49
C GLY A 111 -11.55 -0.86 -9.48
N TYR A 112 -10.66 -0.25 -8.69
CA TYR A 112 -9.23 -0.57 -8.67
C TYR A 112 -8.75 -1.01 -7.29
N SER A 113 -7.71 -1.84 -7.26
CA SER A 113 -7.03 -2.25 -6.02
C SER A 113 -6.15 -1.15 -5.45
N ALA A 114 -5.54 -0.33 -6.31
CA ALA A 114 -4.79 0.85 -5.91
C ALA A 114 -4.96 2.02 -6.89
N VAL A 115 -4.80 3.24 -6.38
CA VAL A 115 -4.82 4.48 -7.17
C VAL A 115 -3.49 5.21 -6.98
N PHE A 116 -2.80 5.50 -8.07
CA PHE A 116 -1.59 6.33 -8.10
C PHE A 116 -2.00 7.71 -8.57
N VAL A 117 -1.72 8.74 -7.77
CA VAL A 117 -2.21 10.10 -7.98
C VAL A 117 -1.11 11.10 -7.67
N ASP A 118 -1.17 12.27 -8.31
CA ASP A 118 -0.27 13.39 -8.07
C ASP A 118 -1.03 14.70 -7.90
N ALA A 119 -0.29 15.78 -7.68
CA ALA A 119 -0.82 17.14 -7.69
C ALA A 119 -0.95 17.77 -9.10
N SER A 120 -1.21 16.98 -10.16
CA SER A 120 -1.44 17.53 -11.50
C SER A 120 -2.73 18.35 -11.58
N THR A 121 -2.78 19.27 -12.56
CA THR A 121 -3.86 20.24 -12.75
C THR A 121 -5.21 19.55 -12.83
N ILE A 122 -6.01 19.62 -11.77
CA ILE A 122 -7.33 19.00 -11.75
C ILE A 122 -8.25 19.68 -12.76
N ALA A 123 -8.53 18.99 -13.86
CA ALA A 123 -9.70 19.27 -14.68
C ALA A 123 -10.87 18.43 -14.15
N ALA A 124 -11.85 19.12 -13.55
CA ALA A 124 -13.13 18.64 -13.02
C ALA A 124 -13.11 18.08 -11.58
N SER A 125 -13.92 18.71 -10.72
CA SER A 125 -14.00 18.61 -9.25
C SER A 125 -12.90 19.39 -8.51
N SER A 126 -13.25 20.13 -7.46
CA SER A 126 -12.27 20.90 -6.68
C SER A 126 -11.26 19.94 -6.04
N ASN A 127 -10.01 20.37 -5.79
CA ASN A 127 -9.02 19.57 -5.02
C ASN A 127 -9.61 19.03 -3.70
N ALA A 128 -10.61 19.70 -3.12
CA ALA A 128 -11.33 19.23 -1.95
C ALA A 128 -12.15 17.95 -2.22
N GLN A 129 -12.82 17.84 -3.38
CA GLN A 129 -13.57 16.64 -3.74
C GLN A 129 -12.64 15.45 -4.02
N LEU A 130 -11.54 15.66 -4.77
CA LEU A 130 -10.55 14.61 -4.99
C LEU A 130 -10.04 14.05 -3.66
N GLN A 131 -9.69 14.93 -2.71
CA GLN A 131 -9.25 14.52 -1.38
C GLN A 131 -10.32 13.74 -0.61
N ALA A 132 -11.58 14.19 -0.65
CA ALA A 132 -12.69 13.50 0.00
C ALA A 132 -12.95 12.10 -0.61
N ASP A 133 -12.81 11.97 -1.93
CA ASP A 133 -12.98 10.72 -2.65
C ASP A 133 -11.82 9.75 -2.37
N LEU A 134 -10.58 10.22 -2.38
CA LEU A 134 -9.41 9.43 -1.98
C LEU A 134 -9.54 8.97 -0.53
N GLN A 135 -9.96 9.86 0.38
CA GLN A 135 -10.18 9.51 1.78
C GLN A 135 -11.24 8.42 1.91
N SER A 136 -12.40 8.58 1.26
CA SER A 136 -13.49 7.61 1.29
C SER A 136 -13.06 6.27 0.67
N TYR A 137 -12.29 6.30 -0.40
CA TYR A 137 -11.74 5.12 -1.06
C TYR A 137 -10.81 4.34 -0.11
N VAL A 138 -9.88 5.02 0.56
CA VAL A 138 -8.96 4.38 1.52
C VAL A 138 -9.70 3.85 2.75
N LEU A 139 -10.67 4.60 3.28
CA LEU A 139 -11.52 4.13 4.37
C LEU A 139 -12.40 2.93 3.97
N GLY A 140 -12.73 2.81 2.69
CA GLY A 140 -13.40 1.64 2.10
C GLY A 140 -12.48 0.46 1.80
N GLY A 141 -11.18 0.56 2.10
CA GLY A 141 -10.19 -0.51 1.93
C GLY A 141 -9.33 -0.42 0.67
N GLY A 142 -9.51 0.63 -0.15
CA GLY A 142 -8.61 0.93 -1.26
C GLY A 142 -7.26 1.46 -0.81
N SER A 143 -6.27 1.46 -1.71
CA SER A 143 -4.92 1.92 -1.39
C SER A 143 -4.46 3.02 -2.35
N VAL A 144 -3.75 4.02 -1.83
CA VAL A 144 -3.35 5.19 -2.59
C VAL A 144 -1.84 5.38 -2.53
N PHE A 145 -1.24 5.67 -3.69
CA PHE A 145 0.09 6.25 -3.80
C PHE A 145 -0.05 7.72 -4.22
N VAL A 146 0.45 8.64 -3.39
CA VAL A 146 0.48 10.07 -3.69
C VAL A 146 1.89 10.50 -4.05
N ASN A 147 2.01 11.20 -5.17
CA ASN A 147 3.25 11.82 -5.63
C ASN A 147 3.19 13.34 -5.50
N LEU A 148 4.04 13.90 -4.63
CA LEU A 148 4.16 15.35 -4.39
C LEU A 148 5.40 15.91 -5.10
N GLY A 149 5.68 17.20 -4.90
CA GLY A 149 6.86 17.88 -5.45
C GLY A 149 6.67 18.40 -6.86
N THR A 150 5.50 18.16 -7.48
CA THR A 150 5.27 18.17 -8.93
C THR A 150 5.64 19.47 -9.67
N GLY A 151 5.84 20.57 -8.95
CA GLY A 151 6.07 21.91 -9.49
C GLY A 151 4.88 22.49 -10.27
N VAL A 152 3.79 21.75 -10.42
CA VAL A 152 2.56 22.19 -11.13
C VAL A 152 1.88 23.32 -10.37
N MET A 153 1.96 23.29 -9.06
CA MET A 153 1.56 24.36 -8.16
C MET A 153 2.71 24.69 -7.21
N SER A 154 2.60 25.79 -6.46
CA SER A 154 3.60 26.07 -5.43
C SER A 154 3.60 24.98 -4.35
N SER A 155 4.76 24.75 -3.73
CA SER A 155 4.92 23.82 -2.60
C SER A 155 3.85 23.99 -1.51
N ALA A 156 3.46 25.24 -1.23
CA ALA A 156 2.45 25.57 -0.24
C ALA A 156 1.05 25.16 -0.68
N ASN A 157 0.72 25.39 -1.96
CA ASN A 157 -0.58 25.03 -2.52
C ASN A 157 -0.69 23.49 -2.64
N GLU A 158 0.38 22.80 -3.02
CA GLU A 158 0.43 21.33 -3.11
C GLU A 158 0.23 20.69 -1.74
N ALA A 159 0.96 21.16 -0.73
CA ALA A 159 0.77 20.74 0.65
C ALA A 159 -0.65 21.01 1.14
N ALA A 160 -1.22 22.19 0.87
CA ALA A 160 -2.60 22.51 1.23
C ALA A 160 -3.63 21.62 0.49
N ALA A 161 -3.33 21.24 -0.75
CA ALA A 161 -4.18 20.41 -1.60
C ALA A 161 -4.16 18.93 -1.23
N PHE A 162 -3.21 18.46 -0.41
CA PHE A 162 -3.17 17.07 0.05
C PHE A 162 -3.25 16.91 1.57
N ASN A 163 -2.95 17.93 2.37
CA ASN A 163 -2.91 17.80 3.82
C ASN A 163 -4.27 17.51 4.47
N THR A 164 -5.41 17.79 3.82
CA THR A 164 -6.72 17.34 4.35
C THR A 164 -6.82 15.82 4.25
N PHE A 165 -6.41 15.24 3.11
CA PHE A 165 -6.34 13.80 2.92
C PHE A 165 -5.23 13.16 3.78
N LEU A 166 -3.98 13.61 3.64
CA LEU A 166 -2.81 13.04 4.32
C LEU A 166 -2.94 13.11 5.84
N GLY A 167 -3.42 14.24 6.36
CA GLY A 167 -3.58 14.45 7.80
C GLY A 167 -4.61 13.50 8.42
N HIS A 168 -5.57 13.00 7.63
CA HIS A 168 -6.53 11.97 8.08
C HIS A 168 -5.84 10.63 8.38
N PHE A 169 -4.70 10.36 7.72
CA PHE A 169 -3.90 9.15 7.82
C PHE A 169 -2.57 9.36 8.57
N GLY A 170 -2.43 10.47 9.31
CA GLY A 170 -1.27 10.71 10.18
C GLY A 170 -0.01 11.20 9.47
N ILE A 171 -0.13 11.65 8.21
CA ILE A 171 0.98 12.19 7.41
C ILE A 171 0.74 13.68 7.18
N GLN A 172 1.79 14.48 7.15
CA GLN A 172 1.73 15.89 6.79
C GLN A 172 2.87 16.27 5.85
N ALA A 173 2.55 17.02 4.79
CA ALA A 173 3.51 17.64 3.90
C ALA A 173 3.81 19.08 4.33
N ALA A 174 5.09 19.46 4.34
CA ALA A 174 5.53 20.82 4.60
C ALA A 174 5.13 21.77 3.44
N ALA A 175 4.84 23.04 3.73
CA ALA A 175 4.45 24.02 2.71
C ALA A 175 5.63 24.59 1.87
N SER A 176 6.81 23.99 1.97
CA SER A 176 8.05 24.41 1.31
C SER A 176 8.80 23.21 0.77
N TYR A 177 9.45 23.38 -0.38
CA TYR A 177 10.44 22.41 -0.85
C TYR A 177 11.70 22.45 0.02
N ASN A 178 12.33 21.29 0.17
CA ASN A 178 13.33 21.07 1.21
C ASN A 178 14.79 21.22 0.74
N GLY A 179 15.02 21.44 -0.56
CA GLY A 179 16.36 21.51 -1.15
C GLY A 179 17.15 20.19 -1.13
N ILE A 180 16.52 19.09 -0.71
CA ILE A 180 17.14 17.77 -0.69
C ILE A 180 17.03 17.17 -2.08
N GLY A 181 18.17 16.83 -2.68
CA GLY A 181 18.19 16.16 -3.98
C GLY A 181 19.41 15.25 -4.14
N GLY A 182 19.29 14.28 -5.04
CA GLY A 182 20.34 13.31 -5.33
C GLY A 182 19.89 11.87 -5.11
N VAL A 183 20.87 10.97 -5.12
CA VAL A 183 20.65 9.55 -4.87
C VAL A 183 20.77 9.26 -3.39
N HIS A 184 19.74 8.66 -2.82
CA HIS A 184 19.62 8.31 -1.40
C HIS A 184 19.80 6.82 -1.22
N ASN A 185 20.64 6.42 -0.25
CA ASN A 185 20.79 5.03 0.11
C ASN A 185 19.57 4.56 0.92
N THR A 186 18.88 3.52 0.43
CA THR A 186 17.66 2.96 1.01
C THR A 186 17.90 1.63 1.75
N SER A 187 19.15 1.16 1.83
CA SER A 187 19.47 -0.17 2.35
C SER A 187 19.08 -0.38 3.82
N THR A 188 19.03 0.69 4.62
CA THR A 188 18.57 0.62 6.02
C THR A 188 17.05 0.71 6.13
N TRP A 189 16.36 1.27 5.12
CA TRP A 189 14.93 1.50 5.15
C TRP A 189 14.15 0.19 5.07
N SER A 190 14.68 -0.83 4.40
CA SER A 190 14.06 -2.16 4.33
C SER A 190 13.96 -2.84 5.69
N SER A 191 14.79 -2.46 6.67
CA SER A 191 14.75 -2.99 8.03
C SER A 191 13.84 -2.20 8.98
N ALA A 192 13.36 -1.03 8.54
CA ALA A 192 12.57 -0.15 9.37
C ALA A 192 11.12 -0.65 9.48
N ALA A 193 10.79 -1.23 10.62
CA ALA A 193 9.42 -1.67 10.92
C ALA A 193 8.44 -0.49 11.09
N PRO A 194 7.14 -0.68 10.78
CA PRO A 194 6.55 -1.92 10.30
C PRO A 194 6.58 -2.10 8.76
N TYR A 195 6.76 -1.05 7.97
CA TYR A 195 6.48 -1.11 6.52
C TYR A 195 7.71 -1.27 5.62
N GLY A 196 8.91 -1.01 6.15
CA GLY A 196 10.14 -0.95 5.38
C GLY A 196 10.42 -2.19 4.54
N ALA A 197 10.22 -3.39 5.10
CA ALA A 197 10.50 -4.64 4.42
C ALA A 197 9.66 -4.84 3.14
N GLY A 198 8.39 -4.41 3.18
CA GLY A 198 7.48 -4.53 2.04
C GLY A 198 7.69 -3.47 0.97
N LEU A 199 8.25 -2.31 1.32
CA LEU A 199 8.41 -1.16 0.41
C LEU A 199 9.82 -1.08 -0.19
N PHE A 200 10.86 -1.34 0.59
CA PHE A 200 12.25 -1.13 0.20
C PHE A 200 13.09 -2.41 0.13
N GLY A 201 12.47 -3.59 0.30
CA GLY A 201 13.15 -4.87 0.13
C GLY A 201 13.81 -5.01 -1.24
N GLY A 202 15.13 -5.21 -1.28
CA GLY A 202 15.89 -5.32 -2.53
C GLY A 202 16.14 -4.00 -3.27
N VAL A 203 15.78 -2.86 -2.68
CA VAL A 203 16.06 -1.51 -3.21
C VAL A 203 17.24 -0.94 -2.43
N SER A 204 18.34 -0.62 -3.10
CA SER A 204 19.55 -0.07 -2.46
C SER A 204 19.61 1.45 -2.54
N GLN A 205 18.96 2.06 -3.54
CA GLN A 205 18.96 3.50 -3.71
C GLN A 205 17.75 4.00 -4.50
N LEU A 206 17.34 5.24 -4.22
CA LEU A 206 16.29 5.98 -4.93
C LEU A 206 16.74 7.43 -5.14
N TYR A 207 16.15 8.11 -6.12
CA TYR A 207 16.44 9.50 -6.43
C TYR A 207 15.29 10.40 -6.00
N SER A 208 15.60 11.58 -5.47
CA SER A 208 14.63 12.66 -5.29
C SER A 208 15.26 13.99 -5.68
N ASN A 209 14.45 15.01 -5.96
CA ASN A 209 14.94 16.34 -6.29
C ASN A 209 14.01 17.47 -5.84
N ASN A 210 14.15 17.87 -4.57
CA ASN A 210 13.56 19.08 -4.01
C ASN A 210 12.02 19.07 -3.93
N GLY A 211 11.51 18.14 -3.11
CA GLY A 211 10.07 17.98 -2.83
C GLY A 211 9.61 18.49 -1.47
N ASN A 212 8.33 18.29 -1.13
CA ASN A 212 7.74 18.67 0.15
C ASN A 212 8.12 17.68 1.26
N SER A 213 8.93 18.08 2.24
CA SER A 213 9.25 17.19 3.37
C SER A 213 7.99 16.64 4.06
N LEU A 214 8.00 15.35 4.29
CA LEU A 214 6.95 14.61 4.97
C LEU A 214 7.27 14.44 6.46
N SER A 215 6.27 14.60 7.29
CA SER A 215 6.36 14.35 8.73
C SER A 215 5.13 13.59 9.24
N LEU A 216 5.25 13.05 10.44
CA LEU A 216 4.08 12.58 11.17
C LEU A 216 3.27 13.81 11.60
N GLY A 217 1.98 13.84 11.30
CA GLY A 217 1.15 15.01 11.55
C GLY A 217 -0.32 14.86 11.15
N GLY A 218 -1.08 15.92 11.37
CA GLY A 218 -2.54 15.95 11.16
C GLY A 218 -3.35 15.27 12.28
N PRO A 219 -4.70 15.32 12.19
CA PRO A 219 -5.58 14.78 13.24
C PRO A 219 -5.51 13.26 13.41
N ASN A 220 -5.02 12.52 12.40
CA ASN A 220 -5.06 11.06 12.32
C ASN A 220 -6.45 10.49 12.68
N GLY A 221 -7.50 11.09 12.14
CA GLY A 221 -8.89 10.75 12.48
C GLY A 221 -9.26 9.30 12.18
N ALA A 222 -8.51 8.61 11.32
CA ALA A 222 -8.72 7.22 10.98
C ALA A 222 -8.01 6.20 11.88
N GLY A 223 -7.12 6.64 12.79
CA GLY A 223 -6.34 5.78 13.68
C GLY A 223 -5.29 4.93 12.97
N TYR A 224 -4.71 5.43 11.89
CA TYR A 224 -3.67 4.72 11.14
C TYR A 224 -2.32 4.86 11.84
N THR A 225 -1.42 3.91 11.58
CA THR A 225 -0.02 4.01 11.98
C THR A 225 0.78 4.54 10.80
N ALA A 226 1.39 5.71 10.95
CA ALA A 226 2.25 6.31 9.92
C ALA A 226 3.73 6.11 10.26
N GLN A 227 4.56 5.99 9.22
CA GLN A 227 6.02 5.84 9.30
C GLN A 227 6.67 6.75 8.25
N ILE A 228 7.76 7.42 8.64
CA ILE A 228 8.57 8.26 7.75
C ILE A 228 9.87 7.54 7.39
N PHE A 229 10.34 7.72 6.16
CA PHE A 229 11.62 7.22 5.67
C PHE A 229 12.45 8.35 5.06
N GLY A 230 13.77 8.18 5.08
CA GLY A 230 14.72 9.10 4.45
C GLY A 230 14.63 10.52 4.97
N ASP A 231 14.35 10.72 6.27
CA ASP A 231 14.20 12.05 6.88
C ASP A 231 13.12 12.93 6.22
N GLY A 232 12.02 12.30 5.78
CA GLY A 232 10.86 12.99 5.21
C GLY A 232 10.75 12.91 3.70
N LEU A 233 11.49 12.01 3.04
CA LEU A 233 11.36 11.76 1.60
C LEU A 233 10.17 10.85 1.27
N TYR A 234 9.87 9.89 2.15
CA TYR A 234 8.75 8.98 1.95
C TYR A 234 7.94 8.80 3.24
N ALA A 235 6.66 8.52 3.09
CA ALA A 235 5.78 8.16 4.19
C ALA A 235 4.89 6.99 3.81
N ALA A 236 4.63 6.11 4.77
CA ALA A 236 3.67 5.02 4.63
C ALA A 236 2.70 5.07 5.80
N SER A 237 1.44 4.78 5.55
CA SER A 237 0.39 4.71 6.55
C SER A 237 -0.56 3.57 6.27
N ALA A 238 -0.83 2.75 7.29
CA ALA A 238 -1.79 1.66 7.22
C ALA A 238 -2.42 1.45 8.60
N ARG A 239 -3.54 0.75 8.66
CA ARG A 239 -4.02 0.24 9.96
C ARG A 239 -3.00 -0.76 10.50
N ALA A 240 -2.73 -0.68 11.80
CA ALA A 240 -2.02 -1.77 12.46
C ALA A 240 -2.86 -3.04 12.27
N SER A 241 -2.22 -4.15 11.89
CA SER A 241 -2.88 -5.45 11.81
C SER A 241 -3.47 -5.80 13.18
N VAL A 242 -4.75 -5.51 13.38
CA VAL A 242 -5.47 -5.80 14.62
C VAL A 242 -5.71 -7.31 14.65
N VAL A 243 -4.84 -8.02 15.37
CA VAL A 243 -5.04 -9.38 15.92
C VAL A 243 -4.97 -10.52 14.89
N PRO A 244 -4.38 -11.69 15.24
CA PRO A 244 -4.51 -12.91 14.42
C PRO A 244 -5.98 -13.22 14.18
N GLU A 245 -6.35 -13.39 12.91
CA GLU A 245 -7.70 -13.75 12.48
C GLU A 245 -8.27 -14.89 13.35
N PRO A 246 -9.58 -14.87 13.70
CA PRO A 246 -10.22 -15.95 14.45
C PRO A 246 -9.99 -17.34 13.87
N SER A 247 -9.76 -17.43 12.56
CA SER A 247 -9.38 -18.65 11.85
C SER A 247 -8.01 -19.19 12.28
N THR A 248 -7.02 -18.33 12.54
CA THR A 248 -5.68 -18.72 13.03
C THR A 248 -5.75 -19.29 14.44
N VAL A 249 -6.56 -18.67 15.31
CA VAL A 249 -6.83 -19.19 16.66
C VAL A 249 -7.61 -20.51 16.58
N THR A 250 -8.60 -20.58 15.70
CA THR A 250 -9.39 -21.81 15.48
C THR A 250 -8.51 -22.96 14.99
N LEU A 251 -7.63 -22.71 14.02
CA LEU A 251 -6.70 -23.72 13.47
C LEU A 251 -5.69 -24.18 14.53
N LEU A 252 -5.18 -23.26 15.35
CA LEU A 252 -4.31 -23.58 16.48
C LEU A 252 -5.04 -24.46 17.50
N VAL A 253 -6.27 -24.10 17.90
CA VAL A 253 -7.08 -24.85 18.86
C VAL A 253 -7.44 -26.23 18.31
N VAL A 254 -7.85 -26.33 17.05
CA VAL A 254 -8.16 -27.62 16.39
C VAL A 254 -6.90 -28.48 16.27
N GLY A 255 -5.75 -27.89 15.89
CA GLY A 255 -4.47 -28.58 15.83
C GLY A 255 -4.05 -29.16 17.18
N LEU A 256 -4.17 -28.38 18.25
CA LEU A 256 -3.87 -28.83 19.62
C LEU A 256 -4.83 -29.93 20.10
N ALA A 257 -6.13 -29.82 19.79
CA ALA A 257 -7.11 -30.84 20.12
C ALA A 257 -6.84 -32.17 19.39
N ALA A 258 -6.47 -32.12 18.10
CA ALA A 258 -6.12 -33.30 17.31
C ALA A 258 -4.87 -34.00 17.84
N VAL A 259 -3.83 -33.23 18.21
CA VAL A 259 -2.60 -33.78 18.83
C VAL A 259 -2.92 -34.43 20.18
N GLY A 260 -3.75 -33.79 21.01
CA GLY A 260 -4.16 -34.36 22.30
C GLY A 260 -4.92 -35.69 22.18
N LEU A 261 -5.83 -35.79 21.20
CA LEU A 261 -6.57 -37.02 20.91
C LEU A 261 -5.65 -38.13 20.38
N ALA A 262 -4.69 -37.79 19.51
CA ALA A 262 -3.71 -38.74 18.99
C ALA A 262 -2.77 -39.27 20.09
N ALA A 263 -2.30 -38.41 20.99
CA ALA A 263 -1.44 -38.78 22.11
C ALA A 263 -2.15 -39.70 23.11
N ARG A 264 -3.44 -39.47 23.39
CA ARG A 264 -4.25 -40.31 24.28
C ARG A 264 -4.46 -41.72 23.71
N ARG A 265 -4.61 -41.84 22.39
CA ARG A 265 -4.75 -43.15 21.70
C ARG A 265 -3.47 -43.98 21.66
N ARG A 266 -2.29 -43.37 21.82
CA ARG A 266 -1.01 -44.12 21.88
C ARG A 266 -0.69 -44.67 23.27
N ARG A 267 -1.43 -44.24 24.31
CA ARG A 267 -1.21 -44.64 25.71
C ARG A 267 -2.29 -45.59 26.25
N ALA A 268 -3.31 -45.90 25.47
CA ALA A 268 -4.37 -46.86 25.78
C ALA A 268 -4.24 -48.07 24.86
#